data_AF-A0A8J4G6Z5-F1
#
_entry.id   AF-A0A8J4G6Z5-F1
#
_cell.length_a   1.000
_cell.length_b   1.000
_cell.length_c   1.000
_cell.angle_alpha   90.00
_cell.angle_beta   90.00
_cell.angle_gamma   90.00
#
_symmetry.space_group_name_H-M   'P 1'
#
loop_
_entity.id
_entity.type
_entity.pdbx_description
1 polymer ?
#
loop_
_entity_poly.entity_id
_entity_poly.type
_entity_poly.pdbx_seq_one_letter_code
_entity_poly.pdbx_strand_id
1 'polypeptide(L)'
;MSEQFRAAVAAVYGHDPAQRQAANLWLDAFSRTPEAWGCALDLLQHTSNASVEQRFFAANLLASKTRSDWAGLDPRQRSELAEAFGTILRNMLLPAGALSPSTLVSLQPV
;
A
#
# COMPACT_ATOMS: atom_id res chain seq x y z
N MET A 1 -12.04 -9.29 2.75
CA MET A 1 -10.74 -9.70 2.17
C MET A 1 -9.57 -8.91 2.75
N SER A 2 -9.62 -7.57 2.79
CA SER A 2 -8.53 -6.73 3.32
C SER A 2 -8.13 -7.03 4.77
N GLU A 3 -9.07 -7.40 5.64
CA GLU A 3 -8.77 -7.78 7.03
C GLU A 3 -7.99 -9.10 7.12
N GLN A 4 -8.39 -10.11 6.35
CA GLN A 4 -7.68 -11.40 6.26
C GLN A 4 -6.27 -11.21 5.69
N PHE A 5 -6.12 -10.35 4.69
CA PHE A 5 -4.82 -9.95 4.16
C PHE A 5 -3.94 -9.32 5.25
N ARG A 6 -4.47 -8.35 6.00
CA ARG A 6 -3.74 -7.69 7.10
C ARG A 6 -3.33 -8.67 8.21
N ALA A 7 -4.23 -9.59 8.57
CA ALA A 7 -3.96 -10.61 9.57
C ALA A 7 -2.90 -11.61 9.10
N ALA A 8 -2.97 -12.07 7.85
CA ALA A 8 -1.96 -12.96 7.28
C ALA A 8 -0.60 -12.28 7.23
N VAL A 9 -0.53 -11.01 6.80
CA VAL A 9 0.73 -10.27 6.81
C VAL A 9 1.27 -10.09 8.22
N ALA A 10 0.44 -9.78 9.21
CA ALA A 10 0.87 -9.71 10.61
C ALA A 10 1.43 -11.05 11.11
N ALA A 11 0.81 -12.18 10.74
CA ALA A 11 1.27 -13.52 11.11
C ALA A 11 2.62 -13.89 10.48
N VAL A 12 2.97 -13.36 9.29
CA VAL A 12 4.29 -13.57 8.68
C VAL A 12 5.42 -13.02 9.54
N TYR A 13 5.19 -11.86 10.18
CA TYR A 13 6.15 -11.20 11.05
C TYR A 13 6.01 -11.60 12.54
N GLY A 14 5.11 -12.53 12.86
CA GLY A 14 4.92 -13.05 14.21
C GLY A 14 5.97 -14.08 14.65
N HIS A 15 5.85 -14.53 15.90
CA HIS A 15 6.80 -15.47 16.52
C HIS A 15 6.41 -16.94 16.40
N ASP A 16 5.15 -17.26 16.06
CA ASP A 16 4.69 -18.65 15.91
C ASP A 16 5.08 -19.20 14.52
N PRO A 17 5.98 -20.21 14.44
CA PRO A 17 6.44 -20.75 13.17
C PRO A 17 5.34 -21.45 12.37
N ALA A 18 4.35 -22.07 13.03
CA ALA A 18 3.25 -22.76 12.36
C ALA A 18 2.29 -21.76 11.71
N GLN A 19 1.93 -20.70 12.44
CA GLN A 19 1.10 -19.61 11.90
C GLN A 19 1.81 -18.87 10.77
N ARG A 20 3.11 -18.60 10.92
CA ARG A 20 3.91 -17.96 9.87
C ARG A 20 3.93 -18.79 8.58
N GLN A 21 4.10 -20.11 8.68
CA GLN A 21 4.09 -20.99 7.51
C GLN A 21 2.71 -20.98 6.83
N ALA A 22 1.63 -21.10 7.60
CA ALA A 22 0.26 -21.05 7.06
C ALA A 22 -0.02 -19.70 6.37
N ALA A 23 0.42 -18.59 6.98
CA ALA A 23 0.26 -17.26 6.42
C ALA A 23 1.06 -17.08 5.12
N ASN A 24 2.30 -17.56 5.06
CA ASN A 24 3.11 -17.51 3.84
C ASN A 24 2.47 -18.28 2.68
N LEU A 25 1.96 -19.49 2.95
CA LEU A 25 1.27 -20.28 1.92
C LEU A 25 0.01 -19.57 1.41
N TRP A 26 -0.78 -19.00 2.33
CA TRP A 26 -1.97 -18.24 1.96
C TRP A 26 -1.62 -16.98 1.15
N LEU A 27 -0.60 -16.22 1.57
CA LEU A 27 -0.16 -15.01 0.88
C LEU A 27 0.44 -15.30 -0.50
N ASP A 28 1.17 -16.39 -0.67
CA ASP A 28 1.67 -16.82 -1.98
C ASP A 28 0.51 -17.12 -2.93
N ALA A 29 -0.48 -17.89 -2.49
CA ALA A 29 -1.68 -18.17 -3.28
C ALA A 29 -2.48 -16.88 -3.57
N PHE A 30 -2.70 -16.05 -2.55
CA PHE A 30 -3.45 -14.80 -2.67
C PHE A 30 -2.75 -13.80 -3.61
N SER A 31 -1.42 -13.75 -3.61
CA SER A 31 -0.65 -12.81 -4.45
C SER A 31 -0.94 -12.96 -5.95
N ARG A 32 -1.39 -14.14 -6.37
CA ARG A 32 -1.69 -14.48 -7.78
C ARG A 32 -3.11 -14.09 -8.19
N THR A 33 -3.96 -13.69 -7.25
CA THR A 33 -5.33 -13.31 -7.57
C THR A 33 -5.44 -11.85 -8.04
N PRO A 34 -6.50 -11.47 -8.76
CA PRO A 34 -6.75 -10.08 -9.12
C PRO A 34 -6.99 -9.17 -7.91
N GLU A 35 -7.64 -9.69 -6.85
CA GLU A 35 -8.01 -8.93 -5.66
C GLU A 35 -6.79 -8.43 -4.87
N ALA A 36 -5.64 -9.07 -5.04
CA ALA A 36 -4.38 -8.69 -4.41
C ALA A 36 -3.96 -7.26 -4.77
N TRP A 37 -4.29 -6.78 -5.97
CA TRP A 37 -4.05 -5.39 -6.37
C TRP A 37 -4.77 -4.40 -5.45
N GLY A 38 -6.08 -4.59 -5.29
CA GLY A 38 -6.93 -3.71 -4.50
C GLY A 38 -6.57 -3.75 -3.02
N CYS A 39 -6.37 -4.94 -2.45
CA CYS A 39 -6.06 -5.07 -1.02
C CYS A 39 -4.70 -4.42 -0.66
N ALA A 40 -3.70 -4.52 -1.53
CA ALA A 40 -2.41 -3.90 -1.28
C ALA A 40 -2.47 -2.37 -1.46
N LEU A 41 -3.23 -1.87 -2.44
CA LEU A 41 -3.45 -0.42 -2.62
C LEU A 41 -4.21 0.20 -1.45
N ASP A 42 -5.31 -0.42 -1.03
CA ASP A 42 -6.12 -0.01 0.13
C ASP A 42 -5.24 0.12 1.39
N LEU A 43 -4.36 -0.85 1.62
CA LEU A 43 -3.42 -0.83 2.75
C LEU A 43 -2.42 0.33 2.67
N LEU A 44 -1.93 0.66 1.48
CA LEU A 44 -1.00 1.78 1.28
C LEU A 44 -1.69 3.15 1.29
N GLN A 45 -2.97 3.24 0.96
CA GLN A 45 -3.73 4.49 1.00
C GLN A 45 -4.15 4.84 2.44
N HIS A 46 -4.51 3.84 3.25
CA HIS A 46 -4.97 4.02 4.63
C HIS A 46 -3.88 3.66 5.66
N THR A 47 -2.74 4.35 5.57
CA THR A 47 -1.53 4.04 6.34
C THR A 47 -1.68 4.17 7.86
N SER A 48 -2.62 4.97 8.36
CA SER A 48 -2.86 5.19 9.80
C SER A 48 -3.22 3.91 10.55
N ASN A 49 -3.80 2.92 9.85
CA ASN A 49 -4.22 1.65 10.43
C ASN A 49 -3.25 0.50 10.12
N ALA A 50 -2.16 0.74 9.38
CA ALA A 50 -1.26 -0.31 8.93
C ALA A 50 0.12 -0.23 9.59
N SER A 51 0.63 -1.35 10.08
CA SER A 51 2.00 -1.44 10.58
C SER A 51 3.02 -1.15 9.46
N VAL A 52 4.27 -0.89 9.83
CA VAL A 52 5.34 -0.66 8.84
C VAL A 52 5.56 -1.91 8.00
N GLU A 53 5.54 -3.08 8.64
CA GLU A 53 5.70 -4.39 8.01
C GLU A 53 4.55 -4.69 7.04
N GLN A 54 3.33 -4.34 7.43
CA GLN A 54 2.15 -4.45 6.56
C GLN A 54 2.28 -3.59 5.30
N ARG A 55 2.71 -2.34 5.46
CA ARG A 55 2.95 -1.42 4.34
C ARG A 55 4.10 -1.91 3.46
N PHE A 56 5.18 -2.38 4.06
CA PHE A 56 6.32 -2.95 3.34
C PHE A 56 5.92 -4.17 2.51
N PHE A 57 5.14 -5.08 3.09
CA PHE A 57 4.64 -6.24 2.36
C PHE A 57 3.74 -5.84 1.19
N ALA A 58 2.77 -4.94 1.41
CA ALA A 58 1.87 -4.47 0.36
C ALA A 58 2.63 -3.78 -0.79
N ALA A 59 3.65 -2.98 -0.47
CA ALA A 59 4.50 -2.35 -1.47
C ALA A 59 5.29 -3.39 -2.30
N ASN A 60 5.86 -4.41 -1.66
CA ASN A 60 6.57 -5.48 -2.36
C ASN A 60 5.63 -6.33 -3.22
N LEU A 61 4.44 -6.64 -2.72
CA LEU A 61 3.42 -7.36 -3.47
C LEU A 61 3.05 -6.59 -4.75
N LEU A 62 2.74 -5.30 -4.64
CA LEU A 62 2.43 -4.46 -5.80
C LEU A 62 3.61 -4.37 -6.77
N ALA A 63 4.84 -4.21 -6.27
CA ALA A 63 6.02 -4.20 -7.12
C ALA A 63 6.20 -5.52 -7.88
N SER A 64 5.96 -6.66 -7.23
CA SER A 64 6.01 -7.98 -7.86
C SER A 64 4.93 -8.12 -8.93
N LYS A 65 3.67 -7.78 -8.60
CA LYS A 65 2.54 -7.88 -9.55
C LYS A 65 2.68 -6.93 -10.74
N THR A 66 3.23 -5.74 -10.55
CA THR A 66 3.55 -4.83 -11.65
C THR A 66 4.61 -5.39 -12.59
N ARG A 67 5.53 -6.24 -12.11
CA ARG A 67 6.50 -6.89 -13.00
C ARG A 67 5.90 -8.09 -13.72
N SER A 68 5.05 -8.88 -13.06
CA SER A 68 4.52 -10.14 -13.61
C SER A 68 3.25 -9.97 -14.44
N ASP A 69 2.31 -9.15 -13.97
CA ASP A 69 0.92 -9.17 -14.44
C ASP A 69 0.57 -7.94 -15.27
N TRP A 70 1.39 -6.88 -15.24
CA TRP A 70 1.09 -5.59 -15.87
C TRP A 70 0.77 -5.69 -17.36
N ALA A 71 1.49 -6.54 -18.08
CA ALA A 71 1.27 -6.78 -19.51
C ALA A 71 -0.10 -7.40 -19.81
N GLY A 72 -0.70 -8.11 -18.86
CA GLY A 72 -2.03 -8.72 -18.98
C GLY A 72 -3.19 -7.79 -18.63
N LEU A 73 -2.91 -6.65 -18.01
CA LEU A 73 -3.95 -5.66 -17.67
C LEU A 73 -4.42 -4.90 -18.90
N ASP A 74 -5.72 -4.59 -18.94
CA ASP A 74 -6.28 -3.72 -19.96
C ASP A 74 -5.82 -2.25 -19.77
N PRO A 75 -5.94 -1.39 -20.79
CA PRO A 75 -5.48 -0.01 -20.69
C PRO A 75 -6.13 0.80 -19.57
N ARG A 76 -7.42 0.55 -19.27
CA ARG A 76 -8.15 1.26 -18.22
C ARG A 76 -7.60 0.87 -16.84
N GLN A 77 -7.42 -0.42 -16.59
CA GLN A 77 -6.82 -0.93 -15.35
C GLN A 77 -5.42 -0.37 -15.12
N ARG A 78 -4.60 -0.29 -16.17
CA ARG A 78 -3.26 0.32 -16.08
C ARG A 78 -3.33 1.80 -15.70
N SER A 79 -4.25 2.56 -16.31
CA SER A 79 -4.45 3.97 -15.97
C SER A 79 -4.88 4.16 -14.52
N GLU A 80 -5.87 3.38 -14.05
CA GLU A 80 -6.36 3.43 -12.68
C GLU A 80 -5.24 3.10 -11.66
N LEU A 81 -4.43 2.07 -11.93
CA LEU A 81 -3.28 1.72 -11.09
C LEU A 81 -2.19 2.80 -11.10
N ALA A 82 -1.86 3.35 -12.27
CA ALA A 82 -0.86 4.41 -12.39
C ALA A 82 -1.28 5.67 -11.62
N GLU A 83 -2.56 6.04 -11.66
CA GLU A 83 -3.11 7.14 -10.88
C GLU A 83 -3.01 6.86 -9.37
N ALA A 84 -3.39 5.65 -8.94
CA ALA A 84 -3.30 5.24 -7.54
C ALA A 84 -1.86 5.28 -7.02
N PHE A 85 -0.90 4.72 -7.78
CA PHE A 85 0.53 4.81 -7.44
C PHE A 85 1.02 6.26 -7.37
N GLY A 86 0.63 7.08 -8.35
CA GLY A 86 0.98 8.50 -8.37
C GLY A 86 0.50 9.24 -7.13
N THR A 87 -0.73 8.96 -6.68
CA THR A 87 -1.29 9.56 -5.46
C THR A 87 -0.53 9.11 -4.22
N ILE A 88 -0.24 7.82 -4.09
CA ILE A 88 0.53 7.28 -2.96
C ILE A 88 1.93 7.93 -2.90
N LEU A 89 2.64 8.00 -4.02
CA LEU A 89 3.97 8.62 -4.10
C LEU A 89 3.93 10.12 -3.77
N ARG A 90 2.95 10.86 -4.29
CA ARG A 90 2.77 12.28 -3.96
C ARG A 90 2.54 12.49 -2.47
N ASN A 91 1.69 11.66 -1.85
CA ASN A 91 1.40 11.75 -0.42
C ASN A 91 2.62 11.42 0.46
N MET A 92 3.55 10.60 -0.03
CA MET A 92 4.81 10.34 0.67
C MET A 92 5.84 11.46 0.49
N LEU A 93 5.86 12.13 -0.67
CA LEU A 93 6.80 13.21 -0.98
C LEU A 93 6.36 14.57 -0.42
N LEU A 94 5.07 14.77 -0.24
CA LEU A 94 4.50 15.97 0.35
C LEU A 94 4.17 15.66 1.82
N PRO A 95 5.04 16.01 2.79
CA PRO A 95 4.64 15.92 4.19
C PRO A 95 3.39 16.79 4.38
N ALA A 96 2.42 16.29 5.14
CA ALA A 96 1.12 16.92 5.41
C ALA A 96 1.19 18.36 5.98
N GLY A 97 2.39 18.91 6.22
CA GLY A 97 2.63 20.29 6.66
C GLY A 97 3.13 21.26 5.58
N ALA A 98 3.32 20.85 4.32
CA ALA A 98 3.86 21.75 3.28
C ALA A 98 2.85 22.76 2.73
N LEU A 99 1.56 22.62 3.06
CA LEU A 99 0.48 23.51 2.62
C LEU A 99 -0.36 24.01 3.80
N SER A 100 0.29 24.51 4.86
CA SER A 100 -0.39 25.40 5.80
C SER A 100 -0.36 26.82 5.22
N PRO A 101 -1.49 27.42 4.81
CA PRO A 101 -1.54 28.80 4.30
C PRO A 101 -1.32 29.88 5.38
N SER A 102 -0.90 29.52 6.60
CA SER A 102 -0.86 30.43 7.75
C SER A 102 0.45 31.20 7.93
N THR A 103 1.47 30.99 7.10
CA THR A 103 2.78 31.68 7.28
C THR A 103 2.91 33.01 6.52
N LEU A 104 1.89 33.43 5.75
CA LEU A 104 1.92 34.69 4.98
C LEU A 104 1.16 35.87 5.62
N VAL A 105 0.77 35.79 6.89
CA VAL A 105 0.18 36.92 7.63
C VAL A 105 0.97 37.15 8.91
N SER A 106 2.15 37.76 8.78
CA SER A 106 2.80 38.53 9.85
C SER A 106 3.87 39.43 9.24
N LEU A 107 3.41 40.44 8.50
CA LEU A 107 4.16 41.66 8.19
C LEU A 107 3.15 42.81 8.25
N GLN A 108 2.78 43.21 9.46
CA GLN A 108 2.27 44.56 9.69
C GLN A 108 3.46 45.47 10.01
N PRO A 109 3.62 46.62 9.32
CA PRO A 109 4.56 47.65 9.75
C PRO A 109 3.96 48.45 10.93
N VAL A 110 4.83 48.85 11.85
CA VAL A 110 4.59 49.91 12.85
C VAL A 110 4.79 51.27 12.18
#